data_AF-A0A9Q9IDB5-F1
#
_entry.id   AF-A0A9Q9IDB5-F1
#
_cell.length_a   1.000
_cell.length_b   1.000
_cell.length_c   1.000
_cell.angle_alpha   90.00
_cell.angle_beta   90.00
_cell.angle_gamma   90.00
#
_symmetry.space_group_name_H-M   'P 1'
#
loop_
_entity.id
_entity.type
_entity.pdbx_description
1 polymer ?
#
loop_
_entity_poly.entity_id
_entity_poly.type
_entity_poly.pdbx_seq_one_letter_code
_entity_poly.pdbx_strand_id
1 'polypeptide(L)' 'MRIPGYPPTAPLTDATGWTADPPFWPAFLLHAGAAATAPEAFDADLADLDAYLDRFTDPAAWPVFTAPVAGGTSPQAS' A
#
# COMPACT_ATOMS: atom_id res chain seq x y z
N MET A 1 -7.95 0.73 -17.97
CA MET A 1 -6.83 -0.24 -17.87
C MET A 1 -7.39 -1.57 -17.37
N ARG A 2 -7.09 -2.70 -18.01
CA ARG A 2 -7.50 -4.04 -17.54
C ARG A 2 -6.26 -4.80 -17.10
N ILE A 3 -6.22 -5.24 -15.84
CA ILE A 3 -5.08 -5.98 -15.28
C ILE A 3 -5.39 -7.49 -15.40
N PRO A 4 -4.54 -8.28 -16.08
CA PRO A 4 -4.72 -9.73 -16.16
C PRO A 4 -4.80 -10.37 -14.76
N GLY A 5 -5.83 -11.18 -14.49
CA GLY A 5 -6.06 -11.84 -13.20
C GLY A 5 -6.94 -11.07 -12.20
N TYR A 6 -7.40 -9.86 -12.53
CA TYR A 6 -8.31 -9.09 -11.68
C TYR A 6 -9.78 -9.39 -12.01
N PRO A 7 -10.62 -9.80 -11.05
CA PRO A 7 -12.06 -10.00 -11.30
C PRO A 7 -12.73 -8.66 -11.61
N PRO A 8 -13.61 -8.59 -12.63
CA PRO A 8 -14.10 -7.32 -13.19
C PRO A 8 -15.21 -6.66 -12.36
N THR A 9 -15.27 -6.90 -11.04
CA THR A 9 -16.42 -6.49 -10.21
C THR A 9 -16.51 -4.97 -9.98
N ALA A 10 -15.41 -4.23 -10.11
CA ALA A 10 -15.41 -2.76 -10.13
C ALA A 10 -14.23 -2.20 -10.94
N PRO A 11 -14.36 -1.02 -11.59
CA PRO A 11 -13.22 -0.36 -12.22
C PRO A 11 -12.23 0.10 -11.15
N LEU A 12 -10.93 -0.05 -11.44
CA LEU A 12 -9.87 0.53 -10.62
C LEU A 12 -10.03 2.05 -10.58
N THR A 13 -10.05 2.60 -9.37
CA THR A 13 -10.09 4.05 -9.16
C THR A 13 -8.66 4.56 -9.01
N ASP A 14 -8.36 5.68 -9.67
CA ASP A 14 -7.08 6.35 -9.51
C ASP A 14 -6.95 6.94 -8.08
N ALA A 15 -5.91 6.52 -7.37
CA ALA A 15 -5.60 7.00 -6.03
C ALA A 15 -4.44 8.00 -6.01
N THR A 16 -3.94 8.44 -7.17
CA THR A 16 -2.79 9.37 -7.25
C THR A 16 -3.03 10.66 -6.47
N GLY A 17 -4.29 11.10 -6.34
CA GLY A 17 -4.66 12.27 -5.52
C GLY A 17 -4.22 12.18 -4.06
N TRP A 18 -4.08 10.98 -3.49
CA TRP A 18 -3.65 10.79 -2.11
C TRP A 18 -2.23 11.30 -1.89
N THR A 19 -1.37 11.32 -2.93
CA THR A 19 0.00 11.84 -2.82
C THR A 19 0.07 13.33 -2.46
N ALA A 20 -1.04 14.05 -2.63
CA ALA A 20 -1.18 15.44 -2.22
C ALA A 20 -1.69 15.60 -0.78
N ASP A 21 -2.17 14.53 -0.15
CA ASP A 21 -2.64 14.56 1.23
C ASP A 21 -1.42 14.68 2.17
N PRO A 22 -1.40 15.65 3.10
CA PRO A 22 -0.31 15.82 4.06
C PRO A 22 0.12 14.52 4.80
N PRO A 23 -0.81 13.66 5.30
CA PRO A 23 -0.43 12.44 6.00
C PRO A 23 0.06 11.30 5.07
N PHE A 24 -0.04 11.44 3.75
CA PHE A 24 0.27 10.33 2.84
C PHE A 24 1.72 9.87 2.92
N TRP A 25 2.68 10.78 2.77
CA TRP A 25 4.10 10.42 2.76
C TRP A 25 4.60 9.84 4.09
N PRO A 26 4.27 10.42 5.27
CA PRO A 26 4.64 9.79 6.53
C PRO A 26 3.98 8.41 6.70
N ALA A 27 2.70 8.24 6.33
CA ALA A 27 2.02 6.94 6.40
C ALA A 27 2.65 5.89 5.48
N PHE A 28 2.90 6.26 4.21
CA PHE A 28 3.51 5.39 3.22
C PHE A 28 4.92 4.95 3.65
N LEU A 29 5.75 5.88 4.10
CA LEU A 29 7.12 5.59 4.50
C LEU A 29 7.17 4.76 5.78
N LEU A 30 6.29 5.02 6.75
CA LEU A 30 6.18 4.22 7.95
C LEU A 30 5.75 2.78 7.64
N HIS A 31 4.71 2.61 6.81
CA HIS A 31 4.11 1.30 6.55
C HIS A 31 4.84 0.50 5.46
N ALA A 32 5.04 1.07 4.28
CA ALA A 32 5.64 0.40 3.13
C ALA A 32 7.16 0.61 3.04
N GLY A 33 7.64 1.78 3.46
CA GLY A 33 9.07 2.12 3.47
C GLY A 33 9.85 1.61 4.68
N ALA A 34 9.18 1.08 5.70
CA ALA A 34 9.74 0.68 7.00
C ALA A 34 10.58 1.79 7.68
N ALA A 35 10.25 3.05 7.43
CA ALA A 35 10.93 4.21 7.99
C ALA A 35 10.24 4.67 9.28
N ALA A 36 10.68 4.12 10.41
CA ALA A 36 10.08 4.40 11.73
C ALA A 36 10.11 5.89 12.13
N THR A 37 11.07 6.67 11.61
CA THR A 37 11.23 8.10 11.91
C THR A 37 10.41 9.01 10.99
N ALA A 38 9.64 8.46 10.05
CA ALA A 38 8.87 9.25 9.09
C ALA A 38 7.83 10.17 9.76
N PRO A 39 7.07 9.77 10.80
CA PRO A 39 6.12 10.68 11.44
C PRO A 39 6.80 11.93 12.01
N GLU A 40 7.94 11.74 12.66
CA GLU A 40 8.74 12.82 13.26
C GLU A 40 9.35 13.73 12.18
N ALA A 41 9.90 13.14 11.12
CA ALA A 41 10.55 13.90 10.04
C ALA A 41 9.57 14.78 9.24
N PHE A 42 8.28 14.43 9.24
CA PHE A 42 7.23 15.17 8.56
C PHE A 42 6.42 16.06 9.51
N ASP A 43 6.77 16.14 10.81
CA ASP A 43 6.00 16.84 11.84
C ASP A 43 4.51 16.42 11.82
N ALA A 44 4.28 15.12 11.64
CA ALA A 44 2.93 14.57 11.47
C ALA A 44 2.20 14.55 12.82
N ASP A 45 0.96 15.01 12.82
CA ASP A 45 0.04 14.77 13.94
C ASP A 45 -0.24 13.26 14.02
N LEU A 46 0.06 12.67 15.19
CA LEU A 46 -0.05 11.23 15.38
C LEU A 46 -1.51 10.73 15.34
N ALA A 47 -2.48 11.55 15.76
CA ALA A 47 -3.89 11.17 15.73
C ALA A 47 -4.43 11.18 14.29
N ASP A 48 -4.08 12.21 13.51
CA ASP A 48 -4.44 12.27 12.10
C ASP A 48 -3.73 11.15 11.30
N LEU A 49 -2.47 10.86 11.62
CA LEU A 49 -1.70 9.80 10.99
C LEU A 49 -2.29 8.41 11.30
N ASP A 50 -2.68 8.14 12.54
CA ASP A 50 -3.27 6.86 12.96
C ASP A 50 -4.61 6.61 12.24
N ALA A 51 -5.49 7.61 12.23
CA ALA A 51 -6.74 7.54 11.49
C ALA A 51 -6.52 7.37 9.97
N TYR A 52 -5.48 7.99 9.42
CA TYR A 52 -5.11 7.82 8.02
C TYR A 52 -4.57 6.41 7.74
N LEU A 53 -3.77 5.84 8.65
CA LEU A 53 -3.23 4.48 8.55
C LEU A 53 -4.32 3.41 8.61
N ASP A 54 -5.35 3.59 9.45
CA ASP A 54 -6.51 2.69 9.48
C ASP A 54 -7.16 2.56 8.10
N ARG A 55 -7.37 3.70 7.42
CA ARG A 55 -7.88 3.72 6.04
C ARG A 55 -6.86 3.19 5.04
N PHE A 56 -5.59 3.57 5.19
CA PHE A 56 -4.53 3.22 4.25
C PHE A 56 -4.22 1.73 4.26
N THR A 57 -4.40 1.04 5.38
CA THR A 57 -4.12 -0.39 5.54
C THR A 57 -5.36 -1.27 5.37
N ASP A 58 -6.55 -0.69 5.19
CA ASP A 58 -7.79 -1.43 4.96
C ASP A 58 -7.67 -2.29 3.68
N PRO A 59 -7.65 -3.62 3.79
CA PRO A 59 -7.56 -4.51 2.63
C PRO A 59 -8.77 -4.38 1.69
N ALA A 60 -9.92 -3.90 2.18
CA ALA A 60 -11.11 -3.68 1.36
C ALA A 60 -11.00 -2.41 0.50
N ALA A 61 -10.11 -1.47 0.86
CA ALA A 61 -9.85 -0.25 0.10
C ALA A 61 -8.94 -0.48 -1.12
N TRP A 62 -8.20 -1.59 -1.16
CA TRP A 62 -7.23 -1.89 -2.22
C TRP A 62 -7.66 -3.04 -3.13
N PRO A 63 -7.36 -2.96 -4.44
CA PRO A 63 -7.56 -4.07 -5.34
C PRO A 63 -6.60 -5.23 -4.99
N VAL A 64 -7.16 -6.41 -4.72
CA VAL A 64 -6.38 -7.64 -4.52
C VAL A 64 -6.01 -8.23 -5.88
N PHE A 65 -4.71 -8.37 -6.16
CA PHE A 65 -4.21 -9.05 -7.35
C PHE A 65 -3.79 -10.48 -7.02
N THR A 66 -4.38 -11.46 -7.72
CA THR A 66 -3.93 -12.86 -7.65
C THR A 66 -3.04 -13.17 -8.85
N ALA A 67 -1.77 -13.43 -8.61
CA ALA A 67 -0.83 -13.89 -9.64
C ALA A 67 -0.46 -15.36 -9.39
N PRO A 68 -0.57 -16.26 -10.39
CA PRO A 68 -0.07 -17.61 -10.24
C PRO A 68 1.46 -17.59 -10.14
N VAL A 69 1.99 -18.10 -9.04
CA VAL A 69 3.45 -18.27 -8.87
C VAL A 69 3.86 -19.52 -9.65
N ALA A 70 4.19 -19.36 -10.93
CA ALA A 70 4.79 -20.43 -11.72
C ALA A 70 6.33 -20.38 -11.57
N GLY A 71 6.91 -21.41 -10.95
CA GLY A 71 8.36 -21.66 -10.98
C GLY A 71 9.17 -20.97 -9.88
N GLY A 72 8.88 -21.27 -8.60
CA GLY A 72 9.87 -21.07 -7.55
C GLY A 72 11.02 -22.08 -7.72
N THR A 73 12.19 -21.64 -8.17
CA THR A 73 13.40 -22.47 -8.10
C THR A 73 13.92 -22.42 -6.66
N SER A 74 13.62 -23.42 -5.84
CA SER A 74 14.39 -23.65 -4.63
C SER A 74 15.77 -24.18 -5.04
N PRO A 75 16.90 -23.54 -4.65
CA PRO A 75 18.19 -24.18 -4.79
C PRO A 75 18.22 -25.39 -3.84
N GLN A 76 18.11 -26.60 -4.37
CA GLN A 76 18.51 -27.80 -3.64
C GLN A 76 20.04 -27.74 -3.50
N ALA A 77 20.50 -27.62 -2.26
CA ALA A 77 21.90 -27.79 -1.92
C ALA A 77 22.28 -29.25 -2.18
N SER A 78 23.23 -29.45 -3.10
CA SER A 78 23.99 -30.70 -3.26
C SER A 78 25.14 -30.76 -2.26
#